data_AF-A0A9F2R2P8-F1
#
_entry.id   AF-A0A9F2R2P8-F1
#
_cell.length_a   1.000
_cell.length_b   1.000
_cell.length_c   1.000
_cell.angle_alpha   90.00
_cell.angle_beta   90.00
_cell.angle_gamma   90.00
#
_symmetry.space_group_name_H-M   'P 1'
#
loop_
_entity.id
_entity.type
_entity.pdbx_description
1 polymer ?
#
loop_
_entity_poly.entity_id
_entity_poly.type
_entity_poly.pdbx_seq_one_letter_code
_entity_poly.pdbx_strand_id
1 'polypeptide(L)'
;MIQDHNTQADLGKHTYWLGMNHFGDLTNEELNKRLHCLLPDSDNVTRDNMIMFKSSENLQIPDSMDWRTKGGVTKVKDQVGPGGWFWASMD
;
A
#
# COMPACT_ATOMS: atom_id res chain seq x y z
N MET A 1 -17.56 5.13 11.48
CA MET A 1 -16.43 5.52 12.37
C MET A 1 -15.87 4.28 13.05
N ILE A 2 -14.62 4.35 13.55
CA ILE A 2 -13.83 3.21 14.08
C ILE A 2 -14.63 2.25 14.97
N GLN A 3 -15.43 2.78 15.89
CA GLN A 3 -16.21 1.97 16.83
C GLN A 3 -17.25 1.07 16.15
N ASP A 4 -17.94 1.58 15.13
CA ASP A 4 -18.94 0.81 14.37
C ASP A 4 -18.26 -0.30 13.55
N HIS A 5 -17.13 -0.01 12.91
CA HIS A 5 -16.32 -1.01 12.20
C HIS A 5 -15.84 -2.12 13.14
N ASN A 6 -15.28 -1.75 14.29
CA ASN A 6 -14.76 -2.71 15.26
C ASN A 6 -15.86 -3.57 15.87
N THR A 7 -17.05 -2.99 16.12
CA THR A 7 -18.22 -3.76 16.55
C THR A 7 -18.62 -4.79 15.49
N GLN A 8 -18.56 -4.43 14.21
CA GLN A 8 -18.82 -5.38 13.11
C GLN A 8 -17.70 -6.43 12.98
N ALA A 9 -16.44 -6.06 13.26
CA ALA A 9 -15.31 -6.99 13.28
C ALA A 9 -15.45 -8.03 14.40
N ASP A 10 -15.90 -7.63 15.59
CA ASP A 10 -16.18 -8.53 16.72
C ASP A 10 -17.33 -9.50 16.41
N LEU A 11 -18.24 -9.11 15.51
CA LEU A 11 -19.29 -9.98 14.96
C LEU A 11 -18.80 -10.86 13.79
N GLY A 12 -17.51 -10.85 13.47
CA GLY A 12 -16.91 -11.64 12.39
C GLY A 12 -17.20 -11.12 10.98
N LYS A 13 -17.74 -9.90 10.81
CA LYS A 13 -18.00 -9.31 9.48
C LYS A 13 -16.75 -8.73 8.84
N HIS A 14 -15.71 -8.46 9.64
CA HIS A 14 -14.40 -7.98 9.19
C HIS A 14 -13.29 -8.81 9.82
N THR A 15 -12.19 -8.99 9.10
CA THR A 15 -11.00 -9.71 9.58
C THR A 15 -9.94 -8.79 10.18
N TYR A 16 -10.25 -7.51 10.31
CA TYR A 16 -9.34 -6.47 10.81
C TYR A 16 -10.09 -5.42 11.63
N TRP A 17 -9.35 -4.78 12.54
CA TRP A 17 -9.83 -3.69 13.38
C TRP A 17 -9.19 -2.37 12.98
N LEU A 18 -9.93 -1.30 13.17
CA LEU A 18 -9.44 0.06 13.03
C LEU A 18 -8.96 0.58 14.38
N GLY A 19 -7.90 1.38 14.36
CA GLY A 19 -7.35 2.07 15.53
C GLY A 19 -7.30 3.57 15.29
N MET A 20 -7.35 4.35 16.37
CA MET A 20 -7.18 5.79 16.29
C MET A 20 -5.75 6.12 15.84
N ASN A 21 -5.62 6.93 14.78
CA ASN A 21 -4.34 7.44 14.29
C ASN A 21 -4.52 8.91 13.88
N HIS A 22 -3.49 9.52 13.27
CA HIS A 22 -3.52 10.92 12.82
C HIS A 22 -4.48 11.20 11.64
N PHE A 23 -5.22 10.19 11.17
CA PHE A 23 -6.32 10.28 10.22
C PHE A 23 -7.66 9.87 10.84
N GLY A 24 -7.72 9.56 12.14
CA GLY A 24 -8.90 8.96 12.76
C GLY A 24 -10.09 9.89 12.90
N ASP A 25 -9.90 11.19 12.68
CA ASP A 25 -10.93 12.23 12.59
C ASP A 25 -11.33 12.58 11.15
N LEU A 26 -10.59 12.09 10.13
CA LEU A 26 -10.87 12.37 8.73
C LEU A 26 -11.99 11.49 8.20
N THR A 27 -12.87 12.09 7.39
CA THR A 27 -13.84 11.38 6.55
C THR A 27 -13.14 10.68 5.39
N ASN A 28 -13.81 9.69 4.78
CA ASN A 28 -13.31 9.01 3.59
C ASN A 28 -13.01 10.00 2.44
N GLU A 29 -13.80 11.07 2.32
CA GLU A 29 -13.58 12.10 1.30
C GLU A 29 -12.32 12.92 1.56
N GLU A 30 -12.06 13.30 2.81
CA GLU A 30 -10.85 14.03 3.21
C GLU A 30 -9.60 13.16 3.08
N LEU A 31 -9.72 11.88 3.43
CA LEU A 31 -8.67 10.89 3.25
C LEU A 31 -8.35 10.68 1.76
N ASN A 32 -9.37 10.56 0.91
CA ASN A 32 -9.19 10.45 -0.54
C ASN A 32 -8.52 11.69 -1.13
N LYS A 33 -8.96 12.90 -0.74
CA LYS A 33 -8.33 14.17 -1.18
C LYS A 33 -6.87 14.28 -0.75
N ARG A 34 -6.54 13.77 0.43
CA ARG A 34 -5.18 13.84 1.00
C ARG A 34 -4.25 12.80 0.40
N LEU A 35 -4.75 11.60 0.11
CA LEU A 35 -3.92 10.47 -0.32
C LEU A 35 -3.89 10.24 -1.85
N HIS A 36 -4.75 10.86 -2.66
CA HIS A 36 -4.81 10.75 -4.14
C HIS A 36 -3.80 9.75 -4.77
N CYS A 37 -4.18 8.47 -4.72
CA CYS A 37 -3.28 7.33 -4.96
C CYS A 37 -3.23 6.84 -6.41
N LEU A 38 -3.92 7.48 -7.35
CA LEU A 38 -4.04 6.97 -8.72
C LEU A 38 -3.34 7.94 -9.67
N LEU A 39 -2.26 7.46 -10.30
CA LEU A 39 -1.83 8.03 -11.58
C LEU A 39 -2.90 7.66 -12.62
N PRO A 40 -3.19 8.54 -13.60
CA PRO A 40 -3.85 8.07 -14.80
C PRO A 40 -3.03 6.93 -15.41
N ASP A 41 -3.69 5.90 -15.94
CA ASP A 41 -3.02 4.82 -16.68
C ASP A 41 -2.05 5.46 -17.67
N SER A 42 -0.75 5.30 -17.42
CA SER A 42 0.27 5.70 -18.38
C SER A 42 0.31 4.60 -19.44
N ASP A 43 -0.72 4.54 -20.27
CA ASP A 43 -0.88 3.56 -21.35
C ASP A 43 0.21 3.67 -22.43
N ASN A 44 1.19 4.57 -22.28
CA ASN A 44 2.21 4.81 -23.30
C ASN A 44 3.58 5.13 -22.70
N VAL A 45 4.11 4.25 -21.84
CA VAL A 45 5.57 4.20 -21.68
C VAL A 45 6.12 3.15 -22.65
N THR A 46 6.29 3.53 -23.90
CA THR A 46 7.12 2.76 -24.85
C THR A 46 8.56 2.79 -24.34
N ARG A 47 8.93 1.77 -23.54
CA ARG A 47 10.29 1.60 -23.04
C ARG A 47 11.09 0.76 -24.02
N ASP A 48 11.76 1.41 -24.97
CA ASP A 48 12.81 0.76 -25.74
C ASP A 48 13.86 0.17 -24.77
N ASN A 49 14.22 -1.10 -24.99
CA ASN A 49 15.17 -1.92 -24.18
C ASN A 49 14.65 -2.48 -22.84
N MET A 50 13.34 -2.71 -22.66
CA MET A 50 12.84 -3.40 -21.47
C MET A 50 13.19 -4.90 -21.49
N ILE A 51 13.95 -5.36 -20.49
CA ILE A 51 14.09 -6.79 -20.20
C ILE A 51 12.83 -7.23 -19.45
N MET A 52 11.99 -8.03 -20.11
CA MET A 52 10.83 -8.63 -19.47
C MET A 52 11.26 -9.61 -18.38
N PHE A 53 10.52 -9.61 -17.27
CA PHE A 53 10.68 -10.64 -16.24
C PHE A 53 10.45 -12.02 -16.87
N LYS A 54 11.41 -12.93 -16.70
CA LYS A 54 11.29 -14.34 -17.10
C LYS A 54 11.15 -15.17 -15.83
N SER A 55 10.00 -15.82 -15.65
CA SER A 55 9.84 -16.82 -14.61
C SER A 55 10.72 -18.03 -14.91
N SER A 56 11.23 -18.69 -13.86
CA SER A 56 11.91 -19.98 -14.00
C SER A 56 10.89 -21.11 -13.85
N GLU A 57 11.03 -22.17 -14.65
CA GLU A 57 10.13 -23.32 -14.66
C GLU A 57 10.21 -24.18 -13.38
N ASN A 58 11.28 -24.05 -12.58
CA ASN A 58 11.55 -24.86 -11.39
C ASN A 58 11.71 -24.02 -10.11
N LEU A 59 10.95 -22.94 -9.96
CA LEU A 59 11.05 -22.06 -8.80
C LEU A 59 10.47 -22.73 -7.54
N GLN A 60 11.32 -23.09 -6.58
CA GLN A 60 10.90 -23.48 -5.23
C GLN A 60 10.66 -22.21 -4.40
N ILE A 61 9.41 -21.78 -4.32
CA ILE A 61 9.01 -20.58 -3.57
C ILE A 61 8.63 -21.02 -2.15
N PRO A 62 9.18 -20.39 -1.10
CA PRO A 62 8.77 -20.70 0.26
C PRO A 62 7.33 -20.25 0.53
N ASP A 63 6.65 -20.92 1.45
CA ASP A 63 5.28 -20.58 1.86
C ASP A 63 5.15 -19.16 2.46
N SER A 64 6.27 -18.61 2.95
CA SER A 64 6.33 -17.24 3.50
C SER A 64 7.71 -16.61 3.27
N MET A 65 7.72 -15.32 2.94
CA MET A 65 8.94 -14.53 2.76
C MET A 65 8.76 -13.13 3.33
N ASP A 66 9.71 -12.69 4.16
CA ASP A 66 9.77 -11.33 4.72
C ASP A 66 11.08 -10.63 4.36
N TRP A 67 11.03 -9.69 3.41
CA TRP A 67 12.18 -8.92 2.94
C TRP A 67 12.80 -8.01 4.00
N ARG A 68 12.07 -7.66 5.07
CA ARG A 68 12.60 -6.87 6.19
C ARG A 68 13.73 -7.60 6.89
N THR A 69 13.61 -8.93 7.01
CA THR A 69 14.65 -9.80 7.59
C THR A 69 15.87 -9.98 6.70
N LYS A 70 15.73 -9.65 5.40
CA LYS A 70 16.78 -9.78 4.38
C LYS A 70 17.48 -8.45 4.07
N GLY A 71 17.07 -7.36 4.75
CA GLY A 71 17.63 -6.02 4.51
C GLY A 71 17.15 -5.35 3.22
N GLY A 72 16.13 -5.91 2.55
CA GLY A 72 15.56 -5.35 1.32
C GLY A 72 14.51 -4.26 1.58
N VAL A 73 14.28 -3.87 2.82
CA VAL A 73 13.27 -2.86 3.21
C VAL A 73 13.95 -1.76 4.02
N THR A 74 13.79 -0.53 3.55
CA THR A 74 14.28 0.67 4.27
C THR A 74 13.33 1.05 5.42
N LYS A 75 13.73 2.03 6.25
CA LYS A 75 12.87 2.48 7.36
C LYS A 75 11.55 3.04 6.83
N VAL A 76 10.47 2.85 7.60
CA VAL A 76 9.16 3.45 7.30
C VAL A 76 9.29 4.96 7.22
N LYS A 77 8.82 5.54 6.11
CA LYS A 77 8.78 6.98 5.85
C LYS A 77 7.36 7.52 6.09
N ASP A 78 7.26 8.78 6.48
CA ASP A 78 5.99 9.52 6.57
C ASP A 78 5.85 10.44 5.36
N GLN A 79 4.73 10.34 4.65
CA GLN A 79 4.45 11.12 3.45
C GLN A 79 3.80 12.44 3.87
N VAL A 80 4.63 13.33 4.42
CA VAL A 80 4.18 14.61 4.96
C VAL A 80 3.93 15.59 3.80
N GLY A 81 2.68 15.70 3.34
CA GLY A 81 2.26 16.73 2.37
C GLY A 81 0.99 16.38 1.58
N PRO A 82 0.23 17.37 1.08
CA PRO A 82 -0.88 17.11 0.16
C PRO A 82 -0.34 16.75 -1.24
N GLY A 83 -0.82 15.64 -1.80
CA GLY A 83 -0.76 15.37 -3.24
C GLY A 83 0.35 14.42 -3.73
N GLY A 84 0.10 13.10 -3.63
CA GLY A 84 0.67 12.14 -4.57
C GLY A 84 2.18 11.84 -4.43
N TRP A 85 2.84 12.24 -3.35
CA TRP A 85 4.26 11.91 -3.10
C TRP A 85 4.49 10.44 -2.70
N PHE A 86 3.41 9.65 -2.66
CA PHE A 86 3.48 8.20 -2.46
C PHE A 86 4.41 7.52 -3.45
N TRP A 87 4.37 7.93 -4.71
CA TRP A 87 5.22 7.41 -5.78
C TRP A 87 6.71 7.70 -5.57
N ALA A 88 7.05 8.87 -5.02
CA ALA A 88 8.44 9.24 -4.72
C ALA A 88 9.02 8.45 -3.54
N SER A 89 8.18 7.72 -2.80
CA SER A 89 8.60 6.89 -1.68
C SER A 89 8.72 5.40 -2.04
N MET A 90 8.34 5.02 -3.26
CA MET A 90 8.56 3.68 -3.82
C MET A 90 10.01 3.55 -4.34
N ASP A 91 10.97 3.51 -3.43
CA ASP A 91 12.37 3.11 -3.71
C ASP A 91 12.62 1.70 -3.16
#